data_AF-A0A7J9Z4G0-F1
#
_entry.id   AF-A0A7J9Z4G0-F1
#
_cell.length_a   1.000
_cell.length_b   1.000
_cell.length_c   1.000
_cell.angle_alpha   90.00
_cell.angle_beta   90.00
_cell.angle_gamma   90.00
#
_symmetry.space_group_name_H-M   'P 1'
#
loop_
_entity.id
_entity.type
_entity.pdbx_description
1 polymer ?
#
loop_
_entity_poly.entity_id
_entity_poly.type
_entity_poly.pdbx_seq_one_letter_code
_entity_poly.pdbx_strand_id
1 'polypeptide(L)' 'MNGKDRLGLTTTVLALLGGAWLAAAPWIVDFQTRGAAWTAYTKNVFWLGIAVSAVAFAALVVYAASALRGLTRHRMPAE' A
#
# COMPACT_ATOMS: atom_id res chain seq x y z
N MET A 1 -4.33 -21.03 -0.18
CA MET A 1 -4.05 -19.78 -0.92
C MET A 1 -3.45 -20.18 -2.25
N ASN A 2 -4.08 -19.84 -3.37
CA ASN A 2 -3.63 -20.29 -4.68
C ASN A 2 -2.45 -19.43 -5.17
N GLY A 3 -1.69 -19.90 -6.17
CA GLY A 3 -0.53 -19.16 -6.68
C GLY A 3 -0.86 -17.74 -7.17
N LYS A 4 -2.06 -17.55 -7.73
CA LYS A 4 -2.57 -16.25 -8.19
C LYS A 4 -2.85 -15.29 -7.03
N ASP A 5 -3.42 -15.79 -5.93
CA ASP A 5 -3.69 -14.99 -4.72
C ASP A 5 -2.39 -14.51 -4.08
N ARG A 6 -1.38 -15.39 -4.05
CA ARG A 6 -0.06 -15.05 -3.51
C ARG A 6 0.61 -13.96 -4.35
N LEU A 7 0.53 -14.08 -5.68
CA LEU A 7 1.04 -13.05 -6.59
C LEU A 7 0.31 -11.71 -6.39
N GLY A 8 -1.02 -11.72 -6.32
CA GLY A 8 -1.81 -10.50 -6.08
C GLY A 8 -1.47 -9.82 -4.74
N LEU A 9 -1.32 -10.61 -3.68
CA LEU A 9 -0.93 -10.10 -2.36
C LEU A 9 0.49 -9.51 -2.40
N THR A 10 1.46 -10.24 -2.97
CA THR A 10 2.85 -9.76 -3.09
C THR A 10 2.91 -8.47 -3.90
N THR A 11 2.22 -8.41 -5.05
CA THR A 11 2.16 -7.18 -5.87
C THR A 11 1.55 -6.02 -5.10
N THR A 12 0.49 -6.24 -4.33
CA THR A 12 -0.13 -5.18 -3.52
C THR A 12 0.80 -4.68 -2.41
N VAL A 13 1.51 -5.58 -1.74
CA VAL A 13 2.51 -5.23 -0.72
C VAL A 13 3.66 -4.43 -1.36
N LEU A 14 4.17 -4.86 -2.51
CA LEU A 14 5.22 -4.13 -3.23
C LEU A 14 4.73 -2.75 -3.69
N ALA A 15 3.49 -2.63 -4.15
CA ALA A 15 2.89 -1.35 -4.52
C ALA A 15 2.78 -0.41 -3.32
N LEU A 16 2.36 -0.93 -2.16
CA LEU A 16 2.31 -0.17 -0.91
C LEU A 16 3.69 0.36 -0.51
N LEU A 17 4.70 -0.52 -0.51
CA LEU A 17 6.06 -0.16 -0.15
C LEU A 17 6.69 0.79 -1.18
N GLY A 18 6.43 0.58 -2.46
CA GLY A 18 6.89 1.44 -3.55
C GLY A 18 6.26 2.84 -3.48
N GLY A 19 4.97 2.93 -3.20
CA GLY A 19 4.29 4.21 -2.97
C GLY A 19 4.86 4.95 -1.75
N ALA A 20 5.07 4.23 -0.64
CA ALA A 20 5.63 4.81 0.59
C ALA A 20 7.06 5.28 0.35
N TRP A 21 7.84 4.52 -0.41
CA TRP A 21 9.16 4.91 -0.86
C TRP A 21 9.12 6.16 -1.72
N LEU A 22 8.26 6.24 -2.73
CA LEU A 22 8.13 7.46 -3.56
C LEU A 22 7.80 8.68 -2.71
N ALA A 23 6.93 8.54 -1.71
CA ALA A 23 6.64 9.62 -0.79
C ALA A 23 7.87 10.02 0.03
N ALA A 24 8.65 9.08 0.57
CA ALA A 24 9.77 9.37 1.46
C ALA A 24 11.11 9.68 0.74
N ALA A 25 11.29 9.19 -0.50
CA ALA A 25 12.53 9.23 -1.25
C ALA A 25 13.14 10.63 -1.41
N PRO A 26 12.37 11.72 -1.64
CA PRO A 26 12.94 13.05 -1.78
C PRO A 26 13.81 13.49 -0.58
N TRP A 27 13.49 13.04 0.63
CA TRP A 27 14.24 13.38 1.85
C TRP A 27 15.27 12.35 2.27
N ILE A 28 15.12 11.09 1.84
CA ILE A 28 16.08 10.02 2.13
C ILE A 28 17.29 10.13 1.21
N VAL A 29 17.04 10.43 -0.06
CA VAL A 29 18.09 10.55 -1.10
C VAL A 29 18.58 12.01 -1.26
N ASP A 30 18.07 12.91 -0.41
CA ASP A 30 18.48 14.31 -0.32
C ASP A 30 18.29 15.14 -1.62
N PHE A 31 17.29 14.75 -2.44
CA PHE A 31 16.83 15.57 -3.57
C PHE A 31 16.08 16.83 -3.10
N GLN A 32 15.44 16.76 -1.93
CA GLN A 32 14.71 17.85 -1.30
C GLN A 32 15.36 18.23 0.02
N THR A 33 15.97 19.42 0.05
CA THR A 33 16.53 19.99 1.29
C THR A 33 15.44 20.18 2.34
N ARG A 34 15.70 19.71 3.56
CA ARG A 34 14.76 19.86 4.69
C ARG A 34 14.59 21.34 5.03
N GLY A 35 13.33 21.77 5.17
CA GLY A 35 12.99 23.18 5.45
C GLY A 35 12.94 24.09 4.22
N ALA A 36 13.39 23.64 3.05
CA ALA A 36 13.22 24.38 1.80
C ALA A 36 11.79 24.23 1.27
N ALA A 37 11.35 25.22 0.47
CA ALA A 37 10.10 25.13 -0.25
C ALA A 37 10.09 23.89 -1.17
N TRP A 38 8.97 23.19 -1.22
CA TRP A 38 8.86 21.98 -2.04
C TRP A 38 8.88 22.34 -3.52
N THR A 39 9.80 21.72 -4.26
CA THR A 39 9.82 21.81 -5.71
C THR A 39 8.54 21.20 -6.30
N ALA A 40 8.18 21.61 -7.52
CA ALA A 40 7.06 21.00 -8.23
C ALA A 40 7.26 19.48 -8.41
N TYR A 41 8.50 19.05 -8.64
CA TYR A 41 8.86 17.64 -8.73
C TYR A 41 8.59 16.90 -7.41
N THR A 42 9.06 17.43 -6.28
CA THR A 42 8.83 16.83 -4.95
C THR A 42 7.35 16.71 -4.63
N LYS A 43 6.55 17.74 -4.92
CA LYS A 43 5.09 17.70 -4.72
C LYS A 43 4.44 16.57 -5.51
N ASN A 44 4.77 16.46 -6.80
CA ASN A 44 4.19 15.45 -7.67
C ASN A 44 4.57 14.03 -7.21
N VAL A 45 5.85 13.78 -6.98
CA VAL A 45 6.34 12.46 -6.54
C VAL A 45 5.75 12.09 -5.18
N PHE A 46 5.67 13.04 -4.25
CA PHE A 46 5.05 12.81 -2.94
C PHE A 46 3.58 12.42 -3.05
N TRP A 47 2.76 13.24 -3.74
CA TRP A 47 1.33 12.98 -3.86
C TRP A 47 1.02 11.71 -4.65
N LEU A 48 1.80 11.40 -5.69
CA LEU A 48 1.71 10.14 -6.41
C LEU A 48 2.03 8.96 -5.49
N GLY A 49 3.11 9.05 -4.70
CA GLY A 49 3.48 8.01 -3.73
C GLY A 49 2.39 7.77 -2.68
N ILE A 50 1.80 8.85 -2.14
CA ILE A 50 0.67 8.78 -1.21
C ILE A 50 -0.55 8.13 -1.86
N ALA A 51 -0.91 8.51 -3.08
CA ALA A 51 -2.06 7.94 -3.79
C ALA A 51 -1.90 6.44 -4.03
N VAL A 52 -0.74 6.00 -4.53
CA VAL A 52 -0.42 4.58 -4.75
C VAL A 52 -0.48 3.80 -3.43
N SER A 53 0.11 4.36 -2.36
CA SER A 53 0.09 3.74 -1.03
C SER A 53 -1.33 3.58 -0.49
N ALA A 54 -2.16 4.62 -0.63
CA ALA A 54 -3.54 4.61 -0.14
C ALA A 54 -4.38 3.54 -0.85
N VAL A 55 -4.26 3.43 -2.17
CA VAL A 55 -4.96 2.40 -2.95
C VAL A 55 -4.51 1.00 -2.57
N ALA A 56 -3.20 0.76 -2.49
CA ALA A 56 -2.66 -0.53 -2.10
C ALA A 56 -3.06 -0.93 -0.66
N PHE A 57 -3.05 0.04 0.26
CA PHE A 57 -3.50 -0.18 1.64
C PHE A 57 -4.99 -0.53 1.69
N ALA A 58 -5.84 0.23 0.99
CA ALA A 58 -7.27 -0.06 0.92
C ALA A 58 -7.54 -1.47 0.37
N ALA A 59 -6.82 -1.89 -0.68
CA ALA A 59 -6.91 -3.24 -1.22
C ALA A 59 -6.52 -4.32 -0.17
N LEU A 60 -5.46 -4.09 0.61
CA LEU A 60 -5.06 -5.00 1.69
C LEU A 60 -6.10 -5.06 2.81
N VAL A 61 -6.71 -3.94 3.19
CA VAL A 61 -7.78 -3.90 4.19
C VAL A 61 -8.99 -4.71 3.72
N VAL A 62 -9.42 -4.52 2.46
CA VAL A 62 -10.53 -5.28 1.87
C VAL A 62 -10.19 -6.77 1.81
N TYR A 63 -8.97 -7.12 1.42
CA TYR A 63 -8.49 -8.50 1.40
C TYR A 63 -8.53 -9.14 2.80
N ALA A 64 -7.99 -8.45 3.81
CA ALA A 64 -7.96 -8.92 5.20
C ALA A 64 -9.39 -9.08 5.76
N ALA A 65 -10.27 -8.10 5.52
CA ALA A 65 -11.66 -8.17 5.93
C ALA A 65 -12.40 -9.35 5.28
N SER A 66 -12.13 -9.61 4.01
CA SER A 66 -12.73 -10.73 3.26
C SER A 66 -12.23 -12.08 3.79
N ALA A 67 -10.92 -12.19 4.07
CA ALA A 67 -10.34 -13.38 4.66
C ALA A 67 -10.91 -13.67 6.07
N LEU A 68 -11.02 -12.64 6.91
CA LEU A 68 -11.62 -12.76 8.25
C LEU A 68 -13.09 -13.19 8.19
N ARG A 69 -13.88 -12.61 7.27
CA ARG A 69 -15.28 -13.02 7.04
C ARG A 69 -15.40 -14.47 6.58
N GLY A 70 -14.47 -14.93 5.74
CA GLY A 70 -14.40 -16.34 5.33
C GLY A 70 -14.16 -17.28 6.51
N LEU A 71 -13.22 -16.93 7.40
CA LEU A 71 -12.89 -17.71 8.59
C LEU A 71 -14.04 -17.74 9.62
N THR A 72 -14.75 -16.63 9.79
CA THR A 72 -15.91 -16.58 10.72
C THR A 72 -17.08 -17.41 10.20
N ARG A 73 -17.37 -17.37 8.89
CA ARG A 73 -18.44 -18.17 8.28
C ARG A 73 -18.19 -19.67 8.33
N HIS A 74 -16.93 -20.11 8.27
CA HIS A 74 -16.60 -21.53 8.33
C HIS A 74 -16.65 -22.11 9.76
N ARG A 75 -16.68 -21.26 10.80
CA ARG A 75 -16.66 -21.64 12.22
C ARG A 75 -18.05 -21.87 12.82
N MET A 76 -19.14 -21.61 12.09
CA MET A 76 -20.49 -22.03 12.50
C MET A 76 -20.81 -23.39 11.86
N PRO A 77 -20.56 -24.53 12.52
CA PRO A 77 -21.26 -25.75 12.19
C PRO A 77 -22.75 -25.50 12.44
N ALA A 78 -23.57 -25.81 11.43
CA ALA A 78 -25.00 -25.93 11.60
C ALA A 78 -25.26 -27.02 12.64
N GLU A 79 -25.96 -26.63 13.70
CA GLU A 79 -26.57 -27.55 14.67
C GLU A 79 -27.88 -28.10 14.10
#